data_AF-A0A1C7ENC5-F1
#
_entry.id   AF-A0A1C7ENC5-F1
#
_cell.length_a   1.000
_cell.length_b   1.000
_cell.length_c   1.000
_cell.angle_alpha   90.00
_cell.angle_beta   90.00
_cell.angle_gamma   90.00
#
_symmetry.space_group_name_H-M   'P 1'
#
loop_
_entity.id
_entity.type
_entity.pdbx_description
1 polymer ?
#
loop_
_entity_poly.entity_id
_entity_poly.type
_entity_poly.pdbx_seq_one_letter_code
_entity_poly.pdbx_strand_id
1 'polypeptide(L)'
;MQVDLLNDTLTFNIEIHKNDYTDFQTLKFIDVSAFYYVKDNLENRFNFYDREKVYYLEMTTIDHVEKKKCDFQIKSTSDEEWGENHTTDANVVIEIWDSVLFIEARRVEVENQVFDLKQI
;
A
#
# COMPACT_ATOMS: atom_id res chain seq x y z
N MET A 1 -7.73 -1.33 6.04
CA MET A 1 -7.08 -2.12 4.98
C MET A 1 -7.49 -3.57 5.15
N GLN A 2 -7.96 -4.19 4.10
CA GLN A 2 -8.28 -5.62 4.06
C GLN A 2 -7.42 -6.27 2.98
N VAL A 3 -6.75 -7.35 3.35
CA VAL A 3 -5.94 -8.18 2.44
C VAL A 3 -6.72 -9.45 2.18
N ASP A 4 -6.90 -9.79 0.91
CA ASP A 4 -7.45 -11.08 0.48
C ASP A 4 -6.40 -11.78 -0.40
N LEU A 5 -5.67 -12.71 0.21
CA LEU A 5 -4.59 -13.48 -0.42
C LEU A 5 -5.11 -14.57 -1.36
N LEU A 6 -6.39 -14.93 -1.30
CA LEU A 6 -6.95 -15.92 -2.23
C LEU A 6 -7.28 -15.29 -3.58
N ASN A 7 -7.70 -14.03 -3.55
CA ASN A 7 -8.09 -13.26 -4.74
C ASN A 7 -7.05 -12.21 -5.15
N ASP A 8 -5.88 -12.18 -4.50
CA ASP A 8 -4.80 -11.22 -4.74
C ASP A 8 -5.29 -9.75 -4.73
N THR A 9 -6.07 -9.38 -3.71
CA THR A 9 -6.62 -8.01 -3.60
C THR A 9 -6.27 -7.32 -2.29
N LEU A 10 -6.12 -5.99 -2.39
CA LEU A 10 -5.90 -5.10 -1.27
C LEU A 10 -6.94 -3.98 -1.31
N THR A 11 -7.73 -3.85 -0.26
CA THR A 11 -8.86 -2.91 -0.23
C THR A 11 -8.72 -1.88 0.90
N PHE A 12 -8.98 -0.62 0.57
CA PHE A 12 -9.09 0.51 1.49
C PHE A 12 -10.49 1.10 1.43
N ASN A 13 -11.06 1.38 2.60
CA ASN A 13 -12.20 2.27 2.72
C ASN A 13 -11.64 3.64 3.11
N ILE A 14 -11.92 4.64 2.30
CA ILE A 14 -11.39 5.99 2.42
C ILE A 14 -12.56 6.93 2.70
N GLU A 15 -12.38 7.78 3.71
CA GLU A 15 -13.26 8.91 3.97
C GLU A 15 -12.63 10.15 3.34
N ILE A 16 -13.37 10.83 2.47
CA ILE A 16 -12.92 12.02 1.75
C ILE A 16 -13.70 13.22 2.29
N HIS A 17 -12.99 14.14 2.94
CA HIS A 17 -13.57 15.39 3.44
C HIS A 17 -13.46 16.47 2.37
N LYS A 18 -14.60 16.97 1.87
CA LYS A 18 -14.67 18.07 0.90
C LYS A 18 -15.54 19.19 1.49
N ASN A 19 -14.91 20.19 2.11
CA ASN A 19 -15.53 21.36 2.75
C ASN A 19 -16.82 21.04 3.56
N ASP A 20 -17.95 20.95 2.86
CA ASP A 20 -19.29 20.83 3.42
C ASP A 20 -19.86 19.39 3.41
N TYR A 21 -19.16 18.42 2.81
CA TYR A 21 -19.59 17.03 2.80
C TYR A 21 -18.45 16.02 2.96
N THR A 22 -18.81 14.89 3.55
CA THR A 22 -17.99 13.69 3.64
C THR A 22 -18.47 12.69 2.60
N ASP A 23 -17.54 12.15 1.82
CA ASP A 23 -17.77 11.07 0.87
C ASP A 23 -17.01 9.81 1.30
N PHE A 24 -17.54 8.64 0.97
CA PHE A 24 -16.93 7.35 1.31
C PHE A 24 -16.64 6.59 0.02
N GLN A 25 -15.37 6.27 -0.19
CA GLN A 25 -14.91 5.57 -1.38
C GLN A 25 -14.16 4.29 -1.02
N THR A 26 -14.27 3.31 -1.90
CA THR A 26 -13.48 2.08 -1.82
C THR A 26 -12.41 2.12 -2.91
N LEU A 27 -11.16 2.02 -2.48
CA LEU A 27 -9.99 1.85 -3.34
C LEU A 27 -9.57 0.38 -3.27
N LYS A 28 -9.64 -0.33 -4.40
CA LYS A 28 -9.32 -1.77 -4.45
C LYS A 28 -8.23 -2.02 -5.47
N PHE A 29 -7.07 -2.49 -5.00
CA PHE A 29 -6.01 -2.99 -5.85
C PHE A 29 -6.27 -4.46 -6.20
N ILE A 30 -6.03 -4.81 -7.46
CA ILE A 30 -6.35 -6.12 -8.05
C ILE A 30 -5.09 -6.70 -8.70
N ASP A 31 -4.95 -8.03 -8.60
CA ASP A 31 -3.74 -8.77 -8.96
C ASP A 31 -2.50 -8.20 -8.24
N VAL A 32 -2.61 -8.09 -6.92
CA VAL A 32 -1.55 -7.61 -6.03
C VAL A 32 -0.52 -8.73 -5.87
N SER A 33 0.70 -8.53 -6.35
CA SER A 33 1.79 -9.51 -6.18
C SER A 33 2.52 -9.33 -4.85
N ALA A 34 2.61 -8.08 -4.38
CA ALA A 34 3.31 -7.75 -3.15
C ALA A 34 2.83 -6.41 -2.57
N PHE A 35 2.96 -6.28 -1.26
CA PHE A 35 2.84 -4.99 -0.58
C PHE A 35 3.77 -4.95 0.63
N TYR A 36 4.25 -3.75 0.97
CA TYR A 36 5.15 -3.56 2.09
C TYR A 36 4.82 -2.27 2.83
N TYR A 37 4.48 -2.38 4.11
CA TYR A 37 4.12 -1.26 4.96
C TYR A 37 5.29 -0.89 5.87
N VAL A 38 5.74 0.37 5.80
CA VAL A 38 6.79 0.92 6.64
C VAL A 38 6.21 2.05 7.47
N LYS A 39 6.27 1.89 8.78
CA LYS A 39 5.91 2.94 9.72
C LYS A 39 7.16 3.69 10.16
N ASP A 40 7.13 5.02 10.12
CA ASP A 40 8.13 5.93 10.69
C ASP A 40 9.59 5.56 10.32
N ASN A 41 10.56 6.14 11.01
CA ASN A 41 11.97 5.82 10.91
C ASN A 41 12.32 4.55 11.70
N LEU A 42 13.59 4.11 11.61
CA LEU A 42 14.07 2.88 12.25
C LEU A 42 13.89 2.86 13.77
N GLU A 43 14.00 4.02 14.42
CA GLU A 43 13.98 4.16 15.87
C GLU A 43 12.56 4.25 16.42
N ASN A 44 11.63 4.83 15.64
CA ASN A 44 10.28 5.14 16.10
C ASN A 44 9.18 4.22 15.56
N ARG A 45 9.46 3.30 14.63
CA ARG A 45 8.44 2.45 13.97
C ARG A 45 7.56 1.60 14.88
N PHE A 46 8.00 1.36 16.11
CA PHE A 46 7.24 0.63 17.13
C PHE A 46 6.56 1.55 18.16
N ASN A 47 6.69 2.88 18.02
CA ASN A 47 5.94 3.87 18.79
C ASN A 47 4.56 4.02 18.16
N PHE A 48 3.63 3.16 18.54
CA PHE A 48 2.29 3.19 18.00
C PHE A 48 1.52 4.40 18.51
N TYR A 49 0.68 4.98 17.65
CA TYR A 49 -0.23 6.06 18.04
C TYR A 49 -1.15 5.57 19.15
N ASP A 50 -1.42 6.46 20.11
CA ASP A 50 -2.43 6.22 21.12
C ASP A 50 -3.81 6.17 20.44
N ARG A 51 -4.36 4.96 20.34
CA ARG A 51 -5.62 4.68 19.63
C ARG A 51 -6.82 5.35 20.28
N GLU A 52 -6.71 5.79 21.54
CA GLU A 52 -7.78 6.55 22.22
C GLU A 52 -7.77 8.03 21.82
N LYS A 53 -6.68 8.52 21.24
CA LYS A 53 -6.51 9.94 20.85
C LYS A 53 -6.51 10.15 19.35
N VAL A 54 -6.35 9.09 18.56
CA VAL A 54 -6.28 9.12 17.10
C VAL A 54 -7.48 8.38 16.51
N TYR A 55 -8.37 9.13 15.87
CA TYR A 55 -9.62 8.59 15.31
C TYR A 55 -9.51 8.16 13.85
N TYR A 56 -8.50 8.63 13.12
CA TYR A 56 -8.25 8.29 11.71
C TYR A 56 -6.76 8.39 11.39
N LEU A 57 -6.34 7.80 10.27
CA LEU A 57 -5.04 8.05 9.65
C LEU A 57 -5.28 8.87 8.38
N GLU A 58 -4.55 9.96 8.19
CA GLU A 58 -4.68 10.78 6.99
C GLU A 58 -3.76 10.26 5.88
N MET A 59 -4.35 10.05 4.72
CA MET A 59 -3.61 9.76 3.50
C MET A 59 -3.21 11.08 2.85
N THR A 60 -1.91 11.29 2.67
CA THR A 60 -1.40 12.56 2.13
C THR A 60 -1.17 12.47 0.63
N THR A 61 -0.69 11.34 0.13
CA THR A 61 -0.31 11.16 -1.27
C THR A 61 -0.60 9.74 -1.74
N ILE A 62 -1.05 9.59 -2.99
CA ILE A 62 -1.05 8.32 -3.74
C ILE A 62 -0.32 8.58 -5.05
N ASP A 63 0.82 7.92 -5.24
CA ASP A 63 1.64 8.02 -6.44
C ASP A 63 1.63 6.70 -7.22
N HIS A 64 1.43 6.79 -8.53
CA HIS A 64 1.72 5.70 -9.47
C HIS A 64 3.10 5.93 -10.08
N VAL A 65 3.98 4.95 -9.95
CA VAL A 65 5.41 5.10 -10.21
C VAL A 65 5.81 4.28 -11.42
N GLU A 66 5.67 4.86 -12.62
CA GLU A 66 5.99 4.17 -13.89
C GLU A 66 7.50 3.96 -14.14
N LYS A 67 8.38 4.72 -13.46
CA LYS A 67 9.81 4.81 -13.82
C LYS A 67 10.81 4.73 -12.67
N LYS A 68 10.36 4.61 -11.42
CA LYS A 68 11.28 4.34 -10.30
C LYS A 68 11.10 2.90 -9.90
N LYS A 69 12.20 2.17 -9.87
CA LYS A 69 12.24 0.83 -9.28
C LYS A 69 12.30 0.98 -7.78
N CYS A 70 11.30 0.47 -7.08
CA CYS A 70 11.38 0.27 -5.64
C CYS A 70 11.85 -1.16 -5.44
N ASP A 71 13.18 -1.37 -5.49
CA ASP A 71 13.78 -2.70 -5.32
C ASP A 71 13.75 -3.09 -3.84
N PHE A 72 12.82 -3.97 -3.48
CA PHE A 72 12.77 -4.57 -2.15
C PHE A 72 13.33 -5.98 -2.22
N GLN A 73 14.43 -6.20 -1.49
CA GLN A 73 15.05 -7.51 -1.35
C GLN A 73 14.89 -8.01 0.09
N ILE A 74 14.17 -9.12 0.24
CA ILE A 74 14.09 -9.82 1.52
C ILE A 74 15.27 -10.79 1.60
N LYS A 75 16.22 -10.50 2.48
CA LYS A 75 17.31 -11.42 2.78
C LYS A 75 16.82 -12.46 3.79
N SER A 76 16.56 -13.68 3.33
CA SER A 76 16.33 -14.82 4.22
C SER A 76 17.66 -15.37 4.71
N THR A 77 17.77 -15.64 6.02
CA THR A 77 18.95 -16.27 6.62
C THR A 77 18.82 -17.80 6.71
N SER A 78 17.66 -18.36 6.38
CA SER A 78 17.37 -19.79 6.55
C SER A 78 17.45 -20.61 5.26
N ASP A 79 17.39 -19.96 4.09
CA ASP A 79 17.57 -20.57 2.77
C ASP A 79 17.95 -19.46 1.77
N GLU A 80 19.15 -19.51 1.21
CA GLU A 80 19.66 -18.52 0.23
C GLU A 80 18.75 -18.49 -1.03
N GLU A 81 18.25 -19.65 -1.48
CA GLU A 81 17.37 -19.77 -2.65
C GLU A 81 16.00 -19.09 -2.46
N TRP A 82 15.49 -19.00 -1.23
CA TRP A 82 14.20 -18.36 -0.98
C TRP A 82 14.29 -16.84 -1.06
N GLY A 83 15.37 -16.23 -0.56
CA GLY A 83 15.54 -14.77 -0.60
C GLY A 83 15.76 -14.22 -2.01
N GLU A 84 16.49 -14.96 -2.85
CA GLU A 84 16.86 -14.52 -4.20
C GLU A 84 15.69 -14.53 -5.19
N ASN A 85 14.69 -15.38 -4.98
CA ASN A 85 13.56 -15.55 -5.91
C ASN A 85 12.35 -14.66 -5.61
N HIS A 86 12.37 -13.88 -4.52
CA HIS A 86 11.24 -13.05 -4.08
C HIS A 86 11.58 -11.55 -4.13
N THR A 87 11.97 -11.08 -5.31
CA THR A 87 12.09 -9.64 -5.61
C THR A 87 10.73 -9.06 -5.99
N THR A 88 10.42 -7.87 -5.48
CA THR A 88 9.21 -7.12 -5.86
C THR A 88 9.58 -5.71 -6.30
N ASP A 89 8.78 -5.16 -7.22
CA ASP A 89 8.91 -3.79 -7.71
C ASP A 89 7.56 -3.07 -7.58
N ALA A 90 7.41 -2.32 -6.49
CA ALA A 90 6.18 -1.57 -6.23
C ALA A 90 5.96 -0.48 -7.27
N ASN A 91 4.77 -0.45 -7.85
CA ASN A 91 4.34 0.56 -8.82
C ASN A 91 3.33 1.56 -8.24
N VAL A 92 2.93 1.39 -6.97
CA VAL A 92 2.09 2.33 -6.23
C VAL A 92 2.72 2.62 -4.87
N VAL A 93 2.74 3.90 -4.50
CA VAL A 93 3.21 4.38 -3.20
C VAL A 93 2.09 5.20 -2.56
N ILE A 94 1.73 4.88 -1.32
CA ILE A 94 0.75 5.62 -0.54
C ILE A 94 1.44 6.15 0.72
N GLU A 95 1.43 7.47 0.88
CA GLU A 95 1.90 8.14 2.09
C GLU A 95 0.74 8.35 3.07
N ILE A 96 0.94 7.93 4.32
CA ILE A 96 -0.05 7.95 5.40
C ILE A 96 0.63 8.49 6.65
N TRP A 97 0.51 9.80 6.91
CA TRP A 97 1.27 10.50 7.96
C TRP A 97 2.77 10.14 7.91
N ASP A 98 3.33 9.65 9.00
CA ASP A 98 4.73 9.25 9.14
C ASP A 98 5.00 7.85 8.53
N SER A 99 4.06 7.29 7.78
CA SER A 99 4.15 5.94 7.23
C SER A 99 4.06 5.94 5.71
N VAL A 100 4.59 4.91 5.10
CA VAL A 100 4.50 4.66 3.66
C VAL A 100 4.09 3.23 3.39
N LEU A 101 3.22 3.04 2.41
CA LEU A 101 2.81 1.75 1.91
C LEU A 101 3.23 1.63 0.44
N PHE A 102 3.97 0.58 0.14
CA PHE A 102 4.35 0.20 -1.21
C PHE A 102 3.47 -0.94 -1.68
N ILE A 103 2.95 -0.87 -2.90
CA ILE A 103 2.08 -1.89 -3.48
C ILE A 103 2.57 -2.18 -4.90
N GLU A 104 2.69 -3.45 -5.24
CA GLU A 104 2.83 -3.94 -6.60
C GLU A 104 1.51 -4.56 -7.04
N ALA A 105 0.84 -3.92 -8.00
CA ALA A 105 -0.47 -4.34 -8.49
C ALA A 105 -0.62 -4.09 -9.98
N ARG A 106 -1.41 -4.92 -10.67
CA ARG A 106 -1.69 -4.70 -12.11
C ARG A 106 -2.76 -3.65 -12.33
N ARG A 107 -3.75 -3.59 -11.44
CA ARG A 107 -4.97 -2.81 -11.64
C ARG A 107 -5.42 -2.17 -10.34
N VAL A 108 -6.15 -1.07 -10.47
CA VAL A 108 -6.85 -0.42 -9.37
C VAL A 108 -8.29 -0.12 -9.76
N GLU A 109 -9.20 -0.34 -8.84
CA GLU A 109 -10.61 -0.03 -8.96
C GLU A 109 -10.97 1.12 -8.02
N VAL A 110 -11.59 2.17 -8.59
CA VAL A 110 -12.09 3.36 -7.90
C VAL A 110 -13.50 3.63 -8.41
N GLU A 111 -14.49 3.73 -7.53
CA GLU A 111 -15.89 4.00 -7.91
C GLU A 111 -16.45 3.03 -8.98
N ASN A 112 -16.09 1.73 -8.90
CA ASN A 112 -16.40 0.69 -9.89
C ASN A 112 -15.78 0.89 -11.29
N GLN A 113 -14.83 1.83 -11.42
CA GLN A 113 -14.01 1.99 -12.63
C GLN A 113 -12.66 1.34 -12.42
N VAL A 114 -12.23 0.52 -13.38
CA VAL A 114 -10.96 -0.22 -13.31
C VAL A 114 -9.93 0.46 -14.22
N PHE A 115 -8.75 0.71 -13.67
CA PHE A 115 -7.61 1.31 -14.35
C PHE A 115 -6.41 0.36 -14.33
N ASP A 116 -5.70 0.26 -15.45
CA ASP A 116 -4.46 -0.51 -15.55
C ASP A 116 -3.28 0.31 -15.01
N LEU A 117 -2.49 -0.30 -14.13
CA LEU A 117 -1.28 0.29 -13.53
C LEU A 117 0.02 -0.31 -14.09
N LYS A 118 -0.02 -1.55 -14.56
CA LYS A 118 1.16 -2.26 -15.08
C LYS A 118 0.74 -3.25 -16.16
N GLN A 119 1.35 -3.14 -17.33
CA GLN A 119 1.28 -4.16 -18.37
C GLN A 119 2.43 -5.15 -18.13
N ILE A 120 2.11 -6.44 -18.15
CA ILE A 120 3.07 -7.54 -18.02
C ILE A 120 3.06 -8.33 -19.33
#